data_AF-A0A7C3P2I9-F1
#
_entry.id   AF-A0A7C3P2I9-F1
#
_cell.length_a   1.000
_cell.length_b   1.000
_cell.length_c   1.000
_cell.angle_alpha   90.00
_cell.angle_beta   90.00
_cell.angle_gamma   90.00
#
_symmetry.space_group_name_H-M   'P 1'
#
loop_
_entity.id
_entity.type
_entity.pdbx_description
1 polymer ?
#
loop_
_entity_poly.entity_id
_entity_poly.type
_entity_poly.pdbx_seq_one_letter_code
_entity_poly.pdbx_strand_id
1 'polypeptide(L)'
;MNKKSDAVTRIYLQEMVEDIPFDRLPVNWNAFDLGAFSHTKTLWDYQRKAVENAIKALWKYYEDFHDYQTGENAAANRERKQKFFQWYRNNGLDEALDIPLAKDHRLARLLGEYYPVADDT
;
A
#
# COMPACT_ATOMS: atom_id res chain seq x y z
N MET A 1 -19.79 -26.73 19.63
CA MET A 1 -19.18 -26.89 18.30
C MET A 1 -18.32 -25.69 18.02
N ASN A 2 -17.00 -25.84 18.15
CA ASN A 2 -16.05 -24.77 17.86
C ASN A 2 -15.75 -24.84 16.36
N LYS A 3 -16.36 -23.96 15.54
CA LYS A 3 -15.93 -23.80 14.15
C LYS A 3 -14.55 -23.15 14.21
N LYS A 4 -13.49 -23.94 13.96
CA LYS A 4 -12.23 -23.37 13.50
C LYS A 4 -12.58 -22.56 12.25
N SER A 5 -12.44 -21.24 12.31
CA SER A 5 -12.40 -20.46 11.09
C SER A 5 -11.14 -20.90 10.36
N ASP A 6 -11.30 -21.46 9.16
CA ASP A 6 -10.20 -21.45 8.19
C ASP A 6 -9.86 -19.98 8.00
N ALA A 7 -8.80 -19.52 8.66
CA ALA A 7 -8.34 -18.14 8.52
C ALA A 7 -7.78 -18.03 7.11
N VAL A 8 -8.62 -17.61 6.16
CA VAL A 8 -8.17 -17.09 4.89
C VAL A 8 -7.22 -15.95 5.24
N THR A 9 -5.93 -16.13 4.95
CA THR A 9 -4.94 -15.08 5.11
C THR A 9 -5.43 -13.86 4.35
N ARG A 10 -5.82 -12.83 5.09
CA ARG A 10 -6.37 -11.62 4.52
C ARG A 10 -5.28 -10.87 3.76
N ILE A 11 -5.48 -10.63 2.47
CA ILE A 11 -4.56 -9.82 1.65
C ILE A 11 -5.13 -8.40 1.60
N TYR A 12 -4.93 -7.64 2.67
CA TYR A 12 -5.54 -6.32 2.86
C TYR A 12 -5.46 -5.42 1.63
N LEU A 13 -4.26 -5.24 1.07
CA LEU A 13 -4.08 -4.34 -0.08
C LEU A 13 -4.90 -4.79 -1.28
N GLN A 14 -4.95 -6.10 -1.54
CA GLN A 14 -5.69 -6.65 -2.68
C GLN A 14 -7.18 -6.37 -2.53
N GLU A 15 -7.77 -6.67 -1.38
CA GLU A 15 -9.19 -6.41 -1.12
C GLU A 15 -9.50 -4.91 -1.25
N MET A 16 -8.68 -4.07 -0.63
CA MET A 16 -8.86 -2.63 -0.62
C MET A 16 -8.78 -1.99 -2.01
N VAL A 17 -7.90 -2.49 -2.90
CA VAL A 17 -7.82 -1.96 -4.27
C VAL A 17 -8.85 -2.61 -5.21
N GLU A 18 -9.32 -3.82 -4.92
CA GLU A 18 -10.38 -4.45 -5.70
C GLU A 18 -11.72 -3.71 -5.58
N ASP A 19 -11.95 -3.03 -4.45
CA ASP A 19 -13.09 -2.15 -4.22
C ASP A 19 -13.05 -0.83 -5.02
N ILE A 20 -11.89 -0.47 -5.59
CA ILE A 20 -11.75 0.73 -6.42
C ILE A 20 -12.10 0.38 -7.87
N PRO A 21 -13.14 1.00 -8.47
CA PRO A 21 -13.46 0.79 -9.88
C PRO A 21 -12.38 1.39 -10.79
N PHE A 22 -11.72 0.56 -11.61
CA PHE A 22 -10.60 0.99 -12.45
C PHE A 22 -11.01 2.02 -13.51
N ASP A 23 -12.20 1.87 -14.06
CA ASP A 23 -12.82 2.73 -15.06
C ASP A 23 -13.15 4.13 -14.53
N ARG A 24 -13.20 4.31 -13.20
CA ARG A 24 -13.43 5.61 -12.55
C ARG A 24 -12.14 6.36 -12.23
N LEU A 25 -10.97 5.76 -12.44
CA LEU A 25 -9.72 6.48 -12.28
C LEU A 25 -9.59 7.58 -13.36
N PRO A 26 -8.84 8.65 -13.09
CA PRO A 26 -8.52 9.65 -14.11
C PRO A 26 -7.77 9.05 -15.31
N VAL A 27 -7.85 9.72 -16.46
CA VAL A 27 -7.39 9.18 -17.77
C VAL A 27 -5.91 8.81 -17.76
N ASN A 28 -5.08 9.57 -17.06
CA ASN A 28 -3.65 9.29 -16.84
C ASN A 28 -3.39 7.96 -16.10
N TRP A 29 -4.39 7.39 -15.42
CA TRP A 29 -4.29 6.14 -14.67
C TRP A 29 -5.00 4.95 -15.32
N ASN A 30 -6.00 5.16 -16.19
CA ASN A 30 -6.77 4.05 -16.77
C ASN A 30 -6.61 3.84 -18.29
N ALA A 31 -5.84 4.69 -18.99
CA ALA A 31 -5.69 4.61 -20.44
C ALA A 31 -4.59 3.63 -20.93
N PHE A 32 -3.98 2.85 -20.03
CA PHE A 32 -2.92 1.91 -20.39
C PHE A 32 -3.47 0.67 -21.14
N ASP A 33 -2.78 0.24 -22.19
CA ASP A 33 -3.00 -1.10 -22.76
C ASP A 33 -2.35 -2.16 -21.87
N LEU A 34 -3.13 -2.72 -20.94
CA LEU A 34 -2.67 -3.79 -20.06
C LEU A 34 -2.58 -5.15 -20.76
N GLY A 35 -3.09 -5.27 -21.99
CA GLY A 35 -3.04 -6.51 -22.78
C GLY A 35 -1.68 -6.72 -23.44
N ALA A 36 -1.15 -5.67 -24.08
CA ALA A 36 0.12 -5.70 -24.80
C ALA A 36 1.29 -5.25 -23.91
N PHE A 37 1.88 -6.19 -23.15
CA PHE A 37 3.04 -5.89 -22.30
C PHE A 37 4.28 -5.50 -23.10
N SER A 38 4.48 -6.14 -24.25
CA SER A 38 5.52 -5.80 -25.22
C SER A 38 5.05 -6.14 -26.63
N HIS A 39 5.87 -5.80 -27.63
CA HIS A 39 5.58 -6.12 -29.04
C HIS A 39 5.29 -7.60 -29.31
N THR A 40 5.76 -8.52 -28.45
CA THR A 40 5.64 -9.97 -28.66
C THR A 40 4.98 -10.71 -27.50
N LYS A 41 4.60 -10.00 -26.43
CA LYS A 41 4.09 -10.62 -25.20
C LYS A 41 2.78 -10.00 -24.77
N THR A 42 1.81 -10.88 -24.53
CA THR A 42 0.53 -10.53 -23.93
C THR A 42 0.46 -11.04 -22.50
N LEU A 43 -0.19 -10.26 -21.63
CA LEU A 43 -0.43 -10.67 -20.25
C LEU A 43 -1.64 -11.61 -20.16
N TRP A 44 -1.51 -12.62 -19.31
CA TRP A 44 -2.62 -13.48 -18.93
C TRP A 44 -3.56 -12.72 -17.98
N ASP A 45 -4.80 -13.17 -17.84
CA ASP A 45 -5.84 -12.45 -17.07
C ASP A 45 -5.41 -12.11 -15.64
N TYR A 46 -4.79 -13.06 -14.93
CA TYR A 46 -4.31 -12.81 -13.58
C TYR A 46 -3.18 -11.77 -13.52
N GLN A 47 -2.33 -11.72 -14.55
CA GLN A 47 -1.25 -10.72 -14.65
C GLN A 47 -1.83 -9.34 -14.93
N ARG A 48 -2.81 -9.25 -15.84
CA ARG A 48 -3.54 -8.02 -16.10
C ARG A 48 -4.21 -7.49 -14.84
N LYS A 49 -4.87 -8.38 -14.08
CA LYS A 49 -5.49 -8.01 -12.80
C LYS A 49 -4.48 -7.53 -11.76
N ALA A 50 -3.31 -8.19 -11.67
CA ALA A 50 -2.25 -7.77 -10.77
C ALA A 50 -1.71 -6.37 -11.11
N VAL A 51 -1.52 -6.09 -12.40
CA VAL A 51 -1.09 -4.75 -12.87
C VAL A 51 -2.17 -3.70 -12.62
N GLU A 52 -3.44 -4.02 -12.89
CA GLU A 52 -4.58 -3.15 -12.58
C GLU A 52 -4.62 -2.78 -11.08
N ASN A 53 -4.47 -3.77 -10.20
CA ASN A 53 -4.44 -3.58 -8.74
C ASN A 53 -3.22 -2.73 -8.31
N ALA A 54 -2.06 -2.93 -8.93
CA ALA A 54 -0.87 -2.11 -8.68
C ALA A 54 -1.09 -0.65 -9.09
N ILE A 55 -1.70 -0.40 -10.24
CA ILE A 55 -2.04 0.94 -10.73
C ILE A 55 -2.99 1.63 -9.76
N LYS A 56 -4.04 0.94 -9.28
CA LYS A 56 -4.97 1.49 -8.28
C LYS A 56 -4.27 1.85 -6.98
N ALA A 57 -3.35 1.02 -6.49
CA ALA A 57 -2.58 1.31 -5.29
C ALA A 57 -1.70 2.56 -5.49
N LEU A 58 -1.03 2.67 -6.64
CA LEU A 58 -0.20 3.81 -6.99
C LEU A 58 -1.01 5.10 -7.12
N TRP A 59 -2.16 5.06 -7.80
CA TRP A 59 -3.09 6.18 -7.87
C TRP A 59 -3.56 6.62 -6.49
N LYS A 60 -4.00 5.66 -5.67
CA LYS A 60 -4.48 5.92 -4.32
C LYS A 60 -3.41 6.64 -3.49
N TYR A 61 -2.16 6.20 -3.62
CA TYR A 61 -1.03 6.79 -2.94
C TYR A 61 -0.64 8.17 -3.49
N TYR A 62 -0.32 8.25 -4.79
CA TYR A 62 0.32 9.42 -5.40
C TYR A 62 -0.64 10.49 -5.91
N GLU A 63 -1.95 10.23 -5.99
CA GLU A 63 -2.92 11.23 -6.48
C GLU A 63 -4.04 11.47 -5.45
N ASP A 64 -4.72 10.42 -4.99
CA ASP A 64 -5.88 10.56 -4.09
C ASP A 64 -5.51 11.04 -2.68
N PHE A 65 -4.50 10.42 -2.05
CA PHE A 65 -4.13 10.80 -0.67
C PHE A 65 -3.44 12.17 -0.58
N HIS A 66 -2.60 12.49 -1.56
CA HIS A 66 -1.99 13.82 -1.75
C HIS A 66 -1.24 13.79 -3.08
N ASP A 67 -1.73 14.57 -4.04
CA ASP A 67 -1.16 14.65 -5.38
C ASP A 67 0.37 14.90 -5.37
N TYR A 68 1.09 14.02 -6.06
CA TYR A 68 2.54 14.03 -6.12
C TYR A 68 3.05 15.19 -6.96
N GLN A 69 4.03 15.91 -6.42
CA GLN A 69 4.70 16.98 -7.12
C GLN A 69 6.20 16.71 -7.22
N THR A 70 6.78 16.94 -8.39
CA THR A 70 8.23 16.84 -8.57
C THR A 70 8.94 17.81 -7.64
N GLY A 71 9.90 17.31 -6.85
CA GLY A 71 10.66 18.11 -5.88
C GLY A 71 9.94 18.37 -4.56
N GLU A 72 8.83 17.70 -4.28
CA GLU A 72 8.17 17.75 -2.98
C GLU A 72 9.12 17.36 -1.82
N ASN A 73 8.86 17.91 -0.64
CA ASN A 73 9.68 17.65 0.53
C ASN A 73 9.29 16.31 1.22
N ALA A 74 10.13 15.86 2.15
CA ALA A 74 9.88 14.66 2.92
C ALA A 74 8.59 14.69 3.77
N ALA A 75 8.05 15.88 4.09
CA ALA A 75 6.82 15.99 4.87
C ALA A 75 5.58 15.58 4.07
N ALA A 76 5.49 15.95 2.78
CA ALA A 76 4.40 15.52 1.90
C ALA A 76 4.36 13.99 1.76
N ASN A 77 5.53 13.36 1.60
CA ASN A 77 5.60 11.90 1.57
C ASN A 77 5.25 11.25 2.92
N ARG A 78 5.64 11.86 4.04
CA ARG A 78 5.21 11.37 5.37
C ARG A 78 3.70 11.42 5.54
N GLU A 79 3.06 12.51 5.09
CA GLU A 79 1.60 12.63 5.12
C GLU A 79 0.92 11.53 4.30
N ARG A 80 1.40 11.25 3.07
CA ARG A 80 0.87 10.13 2.27
C ARG A 80 1.01 8.79 2.97
N LYS A 81 2.17 8.50 3.57
CA LYS A 81 2.37 7.25 4.34
C LYS A 81 1.39 7.14 5.51
N GLN A 82 1.13 8.24 6.22
CA GLN A 82 0.16 8.27 7.32
C GLN A 82 -1.26 8.00 6.83
N LYS A 83 -1.70 8.65 5.74
CA LYS A 83 -3.02 8.40 5.13
C LYS A 83 -3.14 6.98 4.60
N PHE A 84 -2.09 6.47 3.94
CA PHE A 84 -2.04 5.11 3.42
C PHE A 84 -2.17 4.09 4.57
N PHE A 85 -1.41 4.26 5.65
CA PHE A 85 -1.54 3.40 6.83
C PHE A 85 -2.91 3.52 7.51
N GLN A 86 -3.46 4.74 7.63
CA GLN A 86 -4.82 4.94 8.13
C GLN A 86 -5.85 4.20 7.29
N TRP A 87 -5.67 4.14 5.97
CA TRP A 87 -6.55 3.39 5.09
C TRP A 87 -6.53 1.88 5.37
N TYR A 88 -5.38 1.30 5.70
CA TYR A 88 -5.32 -0.09 6.19
C TYR A 88 -6.11 -0.25 7.51
N ARG A 89 -5.89 0.65 8.48
CA ARG A 89 -6.63 0.61 9.76
C ARG A 89 -8.13 0.72 9.58
N ASN A 90 -8.58 1.63 8.71
CA ASN A 90 -10.00 1.80 8.37
C ASN A 90 -10.60 0.55 7.70
N ASN A 91 -9.75 -0.32 7.12
CA ASN A 91 -10.14 -1.58 6.54
C ASN A 91 -9.86 -2.76 7.48
N GLY A 92 -9.62 -2.53 8.78
CA GLY A 92 -9.55 -3.57 9.80
C GLY A 92 -8.16 -4.16 10.03
N LEU A 93 -7.09 -3.45 9.66
CA LEU A 93 -5.74 -3.77 10.13
C LEU A 93 -5.58 -3.26 11.58
N ASP A 94 -5.80 -4.16 12.55
CA ASP A 94 -5.70 -3.88 13.99
C ASP A 94 -4.41 -4.43 14.62
N GLU A 95 -3.57 -5.09 13.83
CA GLU A 95 -2.32 -5.70 14.29
C GLU A 95 -1.28 -4.63 14.67
N ALA A 96 -0.61 -4.83 15.81
CA ALA A 96 0.54 -4.03 16.21
C ALA A 96 1.75 -4.42 15.34
N LEU A 97 2.06 -3.58 14.35
CA LEU A 97 3.19 -3.75 13.44
C LEU A 97 4.47 -3.06 13.92
N ASP A 98 4.41 -2.40 15.08
CA ASP A 98 5.55 -1.70 15.66
C ASP A 98 6.70 -2.68 15.98
N ILE A 99 7.93 -2.25 15.70
CA ILE A 99 9.12 -3.06 15.96
C ILE A 99 9.58 -2.76 17.40
N PRO A 100 9.49 -3.72 18.34
CA PRO A 100 9.92 -3.49 19.71
C PRO A 100 11.45 -3.35 19.78
N LEU A 101 11.92 -2.19 20.20
CA LEU A 101 13.36 -1.86 20.24
C LEU A 101 14.04 -2.22 21.58
N ALA A 102 13.27 -2.57 22.60
CA ALA A 102 13.72 -2.73 23.98
C ALA A 102 14.86 -3.76 24.19
N LYS A 103 15.06 -4.70 23.26
CA LYS A 103 15.98 -5.82 23.44
C LYS A 103 17.24 -5.75 22.56
N ASP A 104 17.28 -4.86 21.57
CA ASP A 104 18.40 -4.79 20.62
C ASP A 104 18.84 -3.33 20.44
N HIS A 105 19.84 -2.93 21.23
CA HIS A 105 20.42 -1.59 21.20
C HIS A 105 21.09 -1.25 19.85
N ARG A 106 21.57 -2.25 19.11
CA ARG A 106 22.18 -2.03 17.79
C ARG A 106 21.09 -1.74 16.77
N LEU A 107 20.01 -2.51 16.78
CA LEU A 107 18.86 -2.27 15.93
C LEU A 107 18.17 -0.94 16.27
N ALA A 108 18.01 -0.64 17.56
CA ALA A 108 17.45 0.63 18.03
C ALA A 108 18.27 1.83 17.53
N ARG A 109 19.61 1.74 17.63
CA ARG A 109 20.52 2.77 17.10
C ARG A 109 20.38 2.90 15.58
N LEU A 110 20.39 1.78 14.86
CA LEU A 110 20.28 1.77 13.39
C LEU A 110 18.95 2.38 12.92
N LEU A 111 17.82 1.97 13.50
CA LEU A 111 16.51 2.45 13.08
C LEU A 111 16.26 3.90 13.54
N GLY A 112 16.76 4.29 14.71
CA GLY A 112 16.65 5.65 15.22
C GLY A 112 17.35 6.72 14.37
N GLU A 113 18.31 6.33 13.52
CA GLU A 113 18.90 7.24 12.53
C GLU A 113 17.93 7.63 11.41
N TYR A 114 16.94 6.78 11.11
CA TYR A 114 16.05 6.94 9.95
C TYR A 114 14.57 7.12 10.31
N TYR A 115 14.16 6.68 11.51
CA TYR A 115 12.77 6.65 11.95
C TYR A 115 12.62 7.26 13.35
N PRO A 116 11.50 7.96 13.62
CA PRO A 116 11.20 8.42 14.96
C PRO A 116 10.99 7.23 15.89
N VAL A 117 11.69 7.25 17.03
CA VAL A 117 11.48 6.28 18.11
C VAL A 117 10.42 6.85 19.04
N ALA A 118 9.32 6.13 19.21
CA ALA A 118 8.33 6.45 20.22
C ALA A 118 8.80 5.87 21.57
N ASP A 119 8.67 6.66 22.63
CA ASP A 119 8.87 6.15 23.99
C ASP A 119 7.61 5.38 24.43
N ASP A 120 7.79 4.24 25.10
CA ASP A 120 6.71 3.50 25.77
C ASP A 120 6.24 4.31 27.00
N THR A 121 5.31 5.24 26.84
CA THR A 121 4.59 5.91 27.95
C THR A 121 3.29 5.23 28.29
#